data_AF-D3S4I4-F1
#
_entry.id   AF-D3S4I4-F1
#
_cell.length_a   1.000
_cell.length_b   1.000
_cell.length_c   1.000
_cell.angle_alpha   90.00
_cell.angle_beta   90.00
_cell.angle_gamma   90.00
#
_symmetry.space_group_name_H-M   'P 1'
#
loop_
_entity.id
_entity.type
_entity.pdbx_description
1 polymer ?
#
loop_
_entity_poly.entity_id
_entity_poly.type
_entity_poly.pdbx_seq_one_letter_code
_entity_poly.pdbx_strand_id
1 'polypeptide(L)'
;MKTKIENIVASLSYLSFFVFPVFAPLIFIIILSRDKFILFHSIQAFFIQLIFYIIAIELLTNKEYILRYLIENGNFDLFVYITSFGFIIFLASLIFGAYKASIGEKFKFPIIGKIAEKISSL
;
A
#
# COMPACT_ATOMS: atom_id res chain seq x y z
N MET A 1 -14.73 -13.19 -17.97
CA MET A 1 -15.24 -12.25 -16.95
C MET A 1 -14.79 -12.79 -15.60
N LYS A 2 -14.04 -12.03 -14.79
CA LYS A 2 -13.60 -12.52 -13.46
C LYS A 2 -14.83 -12.73 -12.58
N THR A 3 -14.78 -13.70 -11.68
CA THR A 3 -15.88 -13.92 -10.76
C THR A 3 -15.90 -12.82 -9.70
N LYS A 4 -17.03 -12.69 -9.02
CA LYS A 4 -17.20 -11.78 -7.90
C LYS A 4 -16.18 -12.05 -6.78
N ILE A 5 -15.69 -13.29 -6.66
CA ILE A 5 -14.77 -13.71 -5.60
C ILE A 5 -13.36 -13.17 -5.83
N GLU A 6 -12.79 -13.28 -7.05
CA GLU A 6 -11.44 -12.78 -7.28
C GLU A 6 -11.34 -11.27 -7.11
N ASN A 7 -12.40 -10.54 -7.50
CA ASN A 7 -12.49 -9.09 -7.29
C ASN A 7 -12.53 -8.74 -5.80
N ILE A 8 -13.28 -9.49 -4.98
CA ILE A 8 -13.32 -9.28 -3.52
C ILE A 8 -11.95 -9.53 -2.91
N VAL A 9 -11.32 -10.67 -3.23
CA VAL A 9 -10.00 -11.03 -2.72
C VAL A 9 -8.95 -9.98 -3.10
N ALA A 10 -8.92 -9.58 -4.38
CA ALA A 10 -8.00 -8.54 -4.86
C ALA A 10 -8.23 -7.17 -4.19
N SER A 11 -9.48 -6.85 -3.83
CA SER A 11 -9.81 -5.63 -3.08
C SER A 11 -9.33 -5.72 -1.63
N LEU A 12 -9.49 -6.89 -1.01
CA LEU A 12 -9.02 -7.16 0.35
C LEU A 12 -7.49 -7.07 0.46
N SER A 13 -6.74 -7.31 -0.61
CA SER A 13 -5.29 -7.07 -0.62
C SER A 13 -4.93 -5.65 -0.19
N TYR A 14 -5.75 -4.65 -0.53
CA TYR A 14 -5.55 -3.25 -0.11
C TYR A 14 -6.16 -2.95 1.26
N LEU A 15 -7.41 -3.37 1.48
CA LEU A 15 -8.16 -3.03 2.70
C LEU A 15 -7.67 -3.77 3.95
N SER A 16 -6.98 -4.89 3.78
CA SER A 16 -6.37 -5.63 4.88
C SER A 16 -5.32 -4.83 5.66
N PHE A 17 -4.87 -3.68 5.14
CA PHE A 17 -4.04 -2.72 5.87
C PHE A 17 -4.60 -2.38 7.26
N PHE A 18 -5.93 -2.27 7.41
CA PHE A 18 -6.58 -1.88 8.68
C PHE A 18 -6.59 -2.99 9.74
N VAL A 19 -6.24 -4.23 9.38
CA VAL A 19 -6.28 -5.38 10.27
C VAL A 19 -4.89 -5.98 10.42
N PHE A 20 -4.21 -6.25 9.30
CA PHE A 20 -2.94 -6.92 9.28
C PHE A 20 -2.08 -6.43 8.10
N PRO A 21 -1.48 -5.23 8.23
CA PRO A 21 -0.77 -4.56 7.14
C PRO A 21 0.46 -5.37 6.72
N VAL A 22 0.79 -5.32 5.42
CA VAL A 22 1.91 -6.01 4.76
C VAL A 22 1.76 -7.54 4.73
N PHE A 23 1.42 -8.16 5.86
CA PHE A 23 1.32 -9.61 5.98
C PHE A 23 0.12 -10.20 5.25
N ALA A 24 -1.05 -9.57 5.30
CA ALA A 24 -2.21 -10.05 4.57
C ALA A 24 -2.00 -10.09 3.04
N PRO A 25 -1.54 -9.02 2.36
CA PRO A 25 -1.23 -9.11 0.93
C PRO A 25 -0.07 -10.07 0.65
N LEU A 26 0.91 -10.23 1.55
CA LEU A 26 1.96 -11.24 1.42
C LEU A 26 1.39 -12.67 1.44
N ILE A 27 0.47 -12.96 2.37
CA ILE A 27 -0.24 -14.24 2.43
C ILE A 27 -1.00 -14.49 1.13
N PHE A 28 -1.66 -13.48 0.58
CA PHE A 28 -2.37 -13.61 -0.69
C PHE A 28 -1.43 -13.86 -1.87
N ILE A 29 -0.24 -13.25 -1.88
CA ILE A 29 0.82 -13.57 -2.85
C ILE A 29 1.24 -15.04 -2.73
N ILE A 30 1.43 -15.56 -1.52
CA ILE A 30 1.92 -16.94 -1.32
C ILE A 30 0.83 -17.97 -1.65
N ILE A 31 -0.39 -17.78 -1.14
CA ILE A 31 -1.45 -18.79 -1.17
C ILE A 31 -2.35 -18.65 -2.40
N LEU A 32 -2.61 -17.43 -2.88
CA LEU A 32 -3.60 -17.12 -3.92
C LEU A 32 -2.95 -16.69 -5.24
N SER A 33 -1.66 -17.00 -5.45
CA SER A 33 -0.87 -16.64 -6.64
C SER A 33 -1.32 -17.27 -7.96
N ARG A 34 -2.18 -18.30 -7.93
CA ARG A 34 -2.65 -18.99 -9.14
C ARG A 34 -3.42 -18.07 -10.08
N ASP A 35 -4.17 -17.12 -9.53
CA ASP A 35 -4.87 -16.13 -10.32
C ASP A 35 -3.98 -14.89 -10.53
N LYS A 36 -3.65 -14.59 -11.79
CA LYS A 36 -2.75 -13.47 -12.14
C LYS A 36 -3.31 -12.11 -11.73
N PHE A 37 -4.62 -11.97 -11.58
CA PHE A 37 -5.24 -10.72 -11.16
C PHE A 37 -5.16 -10.53 -9.65
N ILE A 38 -5.49 -11.56 -8.85
CA ILE A 38 -5.26 -11.55 -7.40
C ILE A 38 -3.78 -11.32 -7.12
N LEU A 39 -2.89 -12.02 -7.83
CA LEU A 39 -1.45 -11.88 -7.68
C LEU A 39 -1.00 -10.43 -7.94
N PHE A 40 -1.43 -9.82 -9.05
CA PHE A 40 -1.08 -8.45 -9.38
C PHE A 40 -1.52 -7.46 -8.29
N HIS A 41 -2.79 -7.52 -7.88
CA HIS A 41 -3.31 -6.59 -6.86
C HIS A 41 -2.66 -6.83 -5.49
N SER A 42 -2.32 -8.07 -5.16
CA SER A 42 -1.64 -8.41 -3.92
C SER A 42 -0.21 -7.91 -3.88
N ILE A 43 0.55 -8.03 -4.98
CA ILE A 43 1.90 -7.46 -5.08
C ILE A 43 1.87 -5.93 -5.01
N GLN A 44 0.95 -5.32 -5.76
CA GLN A 44 0.81 -3.86 -5.77
C GLN A 44 0.45 -3.33 -4.38
N ALA A 45 -0.52 -3.95 -3.70
CA ALA A 45 -0.90 -3.61 -2.33
C ALA A 45 0.23 -3.87 -1.33
N PHE A 46 0.95 -5.00 -1.47
CA PHE A 46 2.09 -5.35 -0.62
C PHE A 46 3.15 -4.26 -0.65
N PHE A 47 3.59 -3.81 -1.83
CA PHE A 47 4.61 -2.77 -1.93
C PHE A 47 4.13 -1.40 -1.43
N ILE A 48 2.88 -1.02 -1.72
CA ILE A 48 2.30 0.23 -1.19
C ILE A 48 2.34 0.22 0.35
N GLN A 49 1.87 -0.88 0.95
CA GLN A 49 1.84 -1.02 2.41
C GLN A 49 3.24 -1.15 3.01
N LEU A 50 4.15 -1.88 2.36
CA LEU A 50 5.52 -2.09 2.84
C LEU A 50 6.31 -0.78 2.88
N ILE A 51 6.21 0.04 1.83
CA ILE A 51 6.88 1.35 1.79
C ILE A 51 6.37 2.24 2.93
N PHE A 52 5.04 2.31 3.10
CA PHE A 52 4.46 3.07 4.19
C PHE A 52 4.90 2.55 5.56
N TYR A 53 4.92 1.23 5.75
CA TYR A 53 5.33 0.57 6.99
C TYR A 53 6.78 0.88 7.35
N ILE A 54 7.70 0.83 6.38
CA ILE A 54 9.13 1.18 6.58
C ILE A 54 9.26 2.64 7.02
N ILE A 55 8.59 3.57 6.33
CA ILE A 55 8.61 5.00 6.68
C ILE A 55 8.04 5.22 8.09
N ALA A 56 6.90 4.58 8.40
CA ALA A 56 6.25 4.72 9.70
C ALA A 56 7.12 4.18 10.85
N ILE A 57 7.80 3.06 10.66
CA ILE A 57 8.75 2.53 11.66
C ILE A 57 9.92 3.49 11.88
N GLU A 58 10.48 4.05 10.81
CA GLU A 58 11.62 4.96 10.93
C GLU A 58 11.25 6.23 11.70
N LEU A 59 10.07 6.80 11.38
CA LEU A 59 9.51 7.95 12.09
C LEU A 59 9.22 7.63 13.56
N LEU A 60 8.69 6.44 13.85
CA LEU A 60 8.36 6.02 15.22
C LEU A 60 9.61 5.78 16.06
N THR A 61 10.62 5.11 15.48
CA THR A 61 11.86 4.73 16.15
C THR A 61 12.70 5.97 16.49
N ASN A 62 12.76 6.95 15.58
CA ASN A 62 13.57 8.16 15.75
C ASN A 62 12.75 9.39 16.19
N LYS A 63 11.53 9.19 16.70
CA LYS A 63 10.57 10.27 16.95
C LYS A 63 11.14 11.43 17.78
N GLU A 64 11.93 11.13 18.81
CA GLU A 64 12.46 12.14 19.74
C GLU A 64 13.53 13.01 19.08
N TYR A 65 14.44 12.39 18.35
CA TYR A 65 15.47 13.08 17.58
C TYR A 65 14.86 13.96 16.49
N ILE A 66 13.93 13.40 15.71
CA ILE A 66 13.25 14.12 14.62
C ILE A 66 12.46 15.30 15.19
N LEU A 67 11.67 15.10 16.24
CA LEU A 67 10.86 16.15 16.84
C LEU A 67 11.72 17.31 17.36
N ARG A 68 12.79 16.99 18.09
CA ARG A 68 13.73 17.98 18.61
C ARG A 68 14.38 18.79 17.48
N TYR A 69 14.91 18.11 16.47
CA TYR A 69 15.53 18.75 15.31
C TYR A 69 14.56 19.70 14.60
N LEU A 70 13.31 19.28 14.41
CA LEU A 70 12.30 20.08 13.72
C LEU A 70 11.88 21.33 14.52
N ILE A 71 11.74 21.21 15.85
CA ILE A 71 11.40 22.34 16.73
C ILE A 71 12.56 23.34 16.76
N GLU A 72 13.78 22.87 16.97
CA GLU A 72 14.98 23.75 17.04
C GLU A 72 15.24 24.50 15.73
N ASN A 73 14.84 23.94 14.58
CA ASN A 73 14.99 24.57 13.27
C ASN A 73 13.71 25.25 12.75
N GLY A 74 12.62 25.31 13.53
CA GLY A 74 11.35 25.93 13.11
C GLY A 74 10.61 25.22 11.97
N ASN A 75 10.95 23.95 11.68
CA ASN A 75 10.41 23.16 10.57
C ASN A 75 9.25 22.23 10.98
N PHE A 76 8.78 22.33 12.22
CA PHE A 76 7.77 21.43 12.77
C PHE A 76 6.45 21.47 11.97
N ASP A 77 5.92 22.66 11.68
CA ASP A 77 4.65 22.80 10.95
C ASP A 77 4.74 22.21 9.54
N LEU A 78 5.83 22.49 8.82
CA LEU A 78 6.07 21.93 7.48
C LEU A 78 6.10 20.40 7.51
N PHE A 79 6.77 19.81 8.52
CA PHE A 79 6.81 18.37 8.69
C PHE A 79 5.42 17.77 8.95
N VAL A 80 4.60 18.41 9.78
CA VAL A 80 3.22 18.00 10.04
C VAL A 80 2.40 18.02 8.74
N TYR A 81 2.54 19.05 7.90
CA TYR A 81 1.85 19.11 6.61
C TYR A 81 2.29 17.99 5.65
N ILE A 82 3.61 17.77 5.50
CA ILE A 82 4.14 16.74 4.61
C ILE A 82 3.69 15.35 5.04
N THR A 83 3.80 15.03 6.33
CA THR A 83 3.41 13.72 6.86
C THR A 83 1.90 13.49 6.75
N SER A 84 1.08 14.50 7.06
CA SER A 84 -0.38 14.44 6.91
C SER A 84 -0.80 14.24 5.45
N PHE A 85 -0.20 15.01 4.54
CA PHE A 85 -0.47 14.89 3.10
C PHE A 85 -0.03 13.52 2.55
N GLY A 86 1.14 13.04 2.96
CA GLY A 86 1.63 11.70 2.61
C GLY A 86 0.70 10.60 3.09
N PHE A 87 0.18 10.70 4.32
CA PHE A 87 -0.79 9.76 4.86
C PHE A 87 -2.12 9.76 4.07
N ILE A 88 -2.61 10.94 3.69
CA ILE A 88 -3.82 11.06 2.86
C ILE A 88 -3.61 10.40 1.49
N ILE A 89 -2.49 10.66 0.82
CA ILE A 89 -2.16 10.03 -0.46
C ILE A 89 -2.10 8.51 -0.33
N PHE A 90 -1.48 8.02 0.74
CA PHE A 90 -1.40 6.59 1.03
C PHE A 90 -2.80 5.96 1.18
N LEU A 91 -3.66 6.54 2.03
CA LEU A 91 -5.04 6.06 2.20
C LEU A 91 -5.84 6.11 0.90
N ALA A 92 -5.73 7.21 0.16
CA ALA A 92 -6.39 7.35 -1.14
C ALA A 92 -5.92 6.27 -2.12
N SER A 93 -4.64 5.91 -2.10
CA SER A 93 -4.09 4.85 -2.94
C SER A 93 -4.64 3.46 -2.57
N LEU A 94 -4.82 3.17 -1.28
CA LEU A 94 -5.43 1.91 -0.83
C LEU A 94 -6.90 1.82 -1.26
N ILE A 95 -7.69 2.87 -1.01
CA ILE A 95 -9.11 2.92 -1.35
C ILE A 95 -9.28 2.83 -2.87
N PHE A 96 -8.47 3.59 -3.63
CA PHE A 96 -8.53 3.58 -5.08
C PHE A 96 -8.13 2.22 -5.68
N GLY A 97 -7.07 1.61 -5.15
CA GLY A 97 -6.64 0.27 -5.54
C GLY A 97 -7.72 -0.79 -5.26
N ALA A 98 -8.35 -0.73 -4.10
CA ALA A 98 -9.47 -1.59 -3.73
C ALA A 98 -10.68 -1.39 -4.67
N TYR A 99 -11.06 -0.14 -4.92
CA TYR A 99 -12.15 0.19 -5.83
C TYR A 99 -11.91 -0.38 -7.23
N LYS A 100 -10.73 -0.14 -7.80
CA LYS A 100 -10.36 -0.67 -9.12
C LYS A 100 -10.36 -2.20 -9.17
N ALA A 101 -9.85 -2.86 -8.13
CA ALA A 101 -9.92 -4.30 -7.99
C ALA A 101 -11.38 -4.81 -7.94
N SER A 102 -12.27 -4.11 -7.21
CA SER A 102 -13.66 -4.52 -7.01
C SER A 102 -14.47 -4.55 -8.31
N ILE A 103 -14.17 -3.65 -9.25
CA ILE A 103 -14.80 -3.59 -10.57
C ILE A 103 -14.06 -4.45 -11.62
N GLY A 104 -13.02 -5.20 -11.21
CA GLY A 104 -12.27 -6.11 -12.07
C GLY A 104 -11.17 -5.45 -12.91
N GLU A 105 -10.90 -4.16 -12.70
CA GLU A 105 -9.90 -3.40 -13.44
C GLU A 105 -8.49 -3.58 -12.87
N LYS A 106 -7.55 -3.96 -13.74
CA LYS A 106 -6.12 -4.08 -13.41
C LYS A 106 -5.41 -2.72 -13.46
N PHE A 107 -5.85 -1.78 -12.62
CA PHE A 107 -5.22 -0.45 -12.57
C PHE A 107 -3.78 -0.53 -12.05
N LYS A 108 -2.89 0.16 -12.75
CA LYS A 108 -1.45 0.11 -12.52
C LYS A 108 -0.96 1.43 -11.94
N PHE A 109 -0.60 1.43 -10.65
CA PHE A 109 0.03 2.61 -10.04
C PHE A 109 1.38 2.89 -10.72
N PRO A 110 1.80 4.18 -10.81
CA PRO A 110 3.14 4.52 -11.27
C PRO A 110 4.20 3.77 -10.46
N ILE A 111 5.25 3.29 -11.13
CA ILE A 111 6.35 2.52 -10.54
C ILE A 111 5.91 1.16 -9.95
N ILE A 112 5.14 1.14 -8.86
CA ILE A 112 4.73 -0.07 -8.14
C ILE A 112 3.90 -0.99 -9.05
N GLY A 113 2.99 -0.44 -9.84
CA GLY A 113 2.22 -1.24 -10.78
C GLY A 113 3.08 -1.84 -11.90
N LYS A 114 4.21 -1.22 -12.28
CA LYS A 114 5.18 -1.81 -13.22
C LYS A 114 5.88 -3.02 -12.59
N ILE A 115 6.22 -2.93 -11.31
CA ILE A 115 6.80 -4.03 -10.55
C ILE A 115 5.78 -5.17 -10.43
N ALA A 116 4.56 -4.86 -10.00
CA ALA A 116 3.47 -5.83 -9.87
C ALA A 116 3.14 -6.51 -11.19
N GLU A 117 3.11 -5.75 -12.29
CA GLU A 117 2.92 -6.32 -13.62
C GLU A 117 4.04 -7.30 -13.95
N LYS A 118 5.31 -6.89 -13.86
CA LYS A 118 6.47 -7.73 -14.18
C LYS A 118 6.46 -9.05 -13.40
N ILE A 119 6.11 -9.01 -12.12
CA ILE A 119 6.07 -10.20 -11.27
C ILE A 119 4.83 -11.06 -11.56
N SER A 120 3.68 -10.45 -11.86
CA SER A 120 2.45 -11.17 -12.24
C SER A 120 2.43 -11.69 -13.68
N SER A 121 3.31 -11.15 -14.54
CA SER A 121 3.47 -11.52 -15.95
C SER A 121 4.57 -12.55 -16.18
N LEU A 122 5.38 -12.85 -15.16
CA LEU A 122 5.94 -14.20 -15.01
C LEU A 122 4.80 -15.23 -14.96
#